data_AF-A0A9N9H1Q8-F1
#
_entry.id   AF-A0A9N9H1Q8-F1
#
_cell.length_a   1.000
_cell.length_b   1.000
_cell.length_c   1.000
_cell.angle_alpha   90.00
_cell.angle_beta   90.00
_cell.angle_gamma   90.00
#
_symmetry.space_group_name_H-M   'P 1'
#
loop_
_entity.id
_entity.type
_entity.pdbx_description
1 polymer ?
#
loop_
_entity_poly.entity_id
_entity_poly.type
_entity_poly.pdbx_seq_one_letter_code
_entity_poly.pdbx_strand_id
1 'polypeptide(L)'
;MAIFAYIIIILAATLSVVNAALVSGKWFDRIFVVFFENTNYTDAIASPYFKSLVEKNNSVLMSNYFGVAHPSQPNYIASIYGDTAGITDDELYDIDGINLVDLLEAKGVSWKGYFQQY
;
A
#
# COMPACT_ATOMS: atom_id res chain seq x y z
N MET A 1 41.92 -37.15 34.61
CA MET A 1 41.58 -37.65 33.25
C MET A 1 40.09 -37.48 33.07
N ALA A 2 39.66 -37.13 31.85
CA ALA A 2 38.30 -36.80 31.38
C ALA A 2 37.90 -35.30 31.46
N ILE A 3 38.18 -34.59 30.36
CA ILE A 3 37.52 -33.33 29.98
C ILE A 3 36.36 -33.73 29.06
N PHE A 4 35.13 -33.37 29.41
CA PHE A 4 33.96 -33.54 28.53
C PHE A 4 33.87 -32.33 27.59
N ALA A 5 34.02 -32.56 26.29
CA ALA A 5 33.80 -31.55 25.25
C ALA A 5 32.32 -31.57 24.82
N TYR A 6 31.62 -30.46 25.01
CA TYR A 6 30.28 -30.23 24.46
C TYR A 6 30.43 -29.78 23.01
N ILE A 7 29.99 -30.61 22.06
CA ILE A 7 29.90 -30.24 20.64
C ILE A 7 28.58 -29.49 20.45
N ILE A 8 28.66 -28.19 20.19
CA ILE A 8 27.52 -27.39 19.72
C ILE A 8 27.42 -27.58 18.21
N ILE A 9 26.38 -28.31 17.77
CA ILE A 9 26.02 -28.40 16.35
C ILE A 9 25.25 -27.12 16.01
N ILE A 10 25.89 -26.19 15.29
CA ILE A 10 25.19 -25.05 14.70
C ILE A 10 24.51 -25.56 13.43
N LEU A 11 23.21 -25.78 13.50
CA LEU A 11 22.37 -26.02 12.33
C LEU A 11 22.16 -24.67 11.62
N ALA A 12 22.97 -24.39 10.61
CA ALA A 12 22.76 -23.23 9.74
C ALA A 12 21.51 -23.50 8.88
N ALA A 13 20.33 -23.11 9.36
CA ALA A 13 19.14 -23.05 8.54
C ALA A 13 19.31 -21.91 7.54
N THR A 14 19.54 -22.25 6.27
CA THR A 14 19.46 -21.27 5.19
C THR A 14 17.99 -20.84 5.06
N LEU A 15 17.65 -19.67 5.58
CA LEU A 15 16.39 -19.01 5.27
C LEU A 15 16.43 -18.62 3.78
N SER A 16 15.90 -19.49 2.92
CA SER A 16 15.54 -19.08 1.57
C SER A 16 14.44 -18.02 1.73
N VAL A 17 14.78 -16.75 1.49
CA VAL A 17 13.77 -15.71 1.32
C VAL A 17 13.02 -16.10 0.06
N VAL A 18 11.88 -16.78 0.21
CA VAL A 18 11.01 -17.13 -0.90
C VAL A 18 10.43 -15.82 -1.36
N ASN A 19 11.03 -15.21 -2.39
CA ASN A 19 10.41 -14.05 -3.01
C ASN A 19 9.09 -14.54 -3.60
N ALA A 20 7.97 -13.97 -3.13
CA ALA A 20 6.66 -14.34 -3.66
C ALA A 20 6.71 -14.26 -5.19
N ALA A 21 6.25 -15.34 -5.84
CA ALA A 21 6.21 -15.38 -7.29
C ALA A 21 5.32 -14.24 -7.80
N LEU A 22 5.76 -13.53 -8.84
CA LEU A 22 4.97 -12.47 -9.43
C LEU A 22 3.66 -13.07 -9.98
N VAL A 23 2.53 -12.54 -9.52
CA VAL A 23 1.24 -12.80 -10.14
C VAL A 23 1.07 -11.79 -11.28
N SER A 24 1.21 -12.24 -12.53
CA SER A 24 1.08 -11.36 -13.69
C SER A 24 -0.33 -10.79 -13.82
N GLY A 25 -0.41 -9.48 -14.04
CA GLY A 25 -1.68 -8.81 -14.25
C GLY A 25 -2.10 -8.79 -15.72
N LYS A 26 -3.35 -8.41 -15.99
CA LYS A 26 -3.84 -8.22 -17.36
C LYS A 26 -3.17 -7.05 -18.08
N TRP A 27 -2.92 -5.97 -17.33
CA TRP A 27 -2.39 -4.70 -17.86
C TRP A 27 -1.14 -4.23 -17.13
N PHE A 28 -1.07 -4.48 -15.82
CA PHE A 28 0.04 -4.09 -14.96
C PHE A 28 0.41 -5.23 -14.03
N ASP A 29 1.71 -5.50 -13.90
CA ASP A 29 2.23 -6.48 -12.94
C ASP A 29 2.40 -5.89 -11.53
N ARG A 30 2.49 -4.55 -11.43
CA ARG A 30 2.66 -3.81 -10.17
C ARG A 30 1.93 -2.49 -10.22
N ILE A 31 1.30 -2.12 -9.10
CA ILE A 31 0.62 -0.85 -8.90
C ILE A 31 1.18 -0.22 -7.63
N PHE A 32 1.47 1.07 -7.70
CA PHE A 32 1.85 1.89 -6.55
C PHE A 32 0.88 3.06 -6.45
N VAL A 33 0.28 3.23 -5.28
CA VAL A 33 -0.59 4.36 -4.97
C VAL A 33 0.09 5.16 -3.87
N VAL A 34 0.21 6.47 -4.06
CA VAL A 34 0.83 7.39 -3.10
C VAL A 34 -0.21 8.43 -2.72
N PHE A 35 -0.51 8.51 -1.42
CA PHE A 35 -1.41 9.51 -0.86
C PHE A 35 -0.60 10.67 -0.30
N PHE A 36 -1.06 11.90 -0.58
CA PHE A 36 -0.52 13.11 0.02
C PHE A 36 -1.58 13.73 0.93
N GLU A 37 -1.37 13.61 2.23
CA GLU A 37 -2.26 14.18 3.25
C GLU A 37 -2.39 15.70 3.03
N ASN A 38 -3.62 16.23 3.16
CA ASN A 38 -3.93 17.66 3.08
C ASN A 38 -3.37 18.40 1.85
N THR A 39 -3.17 17.71 0.73
CA THR A 39 -2.56 18.28 -0.47
C THR A 39 -3.57 18.38 -1.61
N ASN A 40 -3.83 19.59 -2.09
CA ASN A 40 -4.69 19.83 -3.26
C ASN A 40 -3.89 19.80 -4.57
N TYR A 41 -4.60 19.83 -5.71
CA TYR A 41 -3.98 19.80 -7.03
C TYR A 41 -2.98 20.94 -7.27
N THR A 42 -3.34 22.17 -6.89
CA THR A 42 -2.52 23.37 -7.11
C THR A 42 -1.19 23.26 -6.35
N ASP A 43 -1.25 22.78 -5.10
CA ASP A 43 -0.06 22.56 -4.27
C ASP A 43 0.81 21.42 -4.82
N ALA A 44 0.20 20.32 -5.25
CA ALA A 44 0.92 19.19 -5.82
C ALA A 44 1.64 19.57 -7.12
N ILE A 45 0.97 20.25 -8.05
CA ILE A 45 1.53 20.58 -9.37
C ILE A 45 2.58 21.70 -9.31
N ALA A 46 2.64 22.45 -8.22
CA ALA A 46 3.71 23.42 -7.98
C ALA A 46 5.09 22.76 -7.81
N SER A 47 5.13 21.49 -7.39
CA SER A 47 6.37 20.69 -7.35
C SER A 47 6.86 20.37 -8.76
N PRO A 48 8.11 20.72 -9.13
CA PRO A 48 8.68 20.37 -10.42
C PRO A 48 8.67 18.86 -10.69
N TYR A 49 8.83 18.05 -9.64
CA TYR A 49 8.79 16.60 -9.76
C TYR A 49 7.40 16.09 -10.18
N PHE A 50 6.33 16.49 -9.48
CA PHE A 50 4.98 16.05 -9.82
C PHE A 50 4.51 16.59 -11.16
N LYS A 51 4.87 17.84 -11.49
CA LYS A 51 4.64 18.37 -12.83
C LYS A 51 5.30 17.52 -13.91
N SER A 52 6.55 17.11 -13.71
CA SER A 52 7.25 16.23 -14.66
C SER A 52 6.56 14.88 -14.85
N LEU A 53 5.84 14.34 -13.85
CA LEU A 53 5.12 13.08 -13.98
C LEU A 53 3.90 13.20 -14.88
N VAL A 54 3.22 14.34 -14.87
CA VAL A 54 2.09 14.62 -15.76
C VAL A 54 2.54 14.73 -17.22
N GLU A 55 3.75 15.23 -17.45
CA GLU A 55 4.32 15.42 -18.80
C GLU A 55 4.93 14.13 -19.41
N LYS A 56 5.02 13.03 -18.65
CA LYS A 56 5.57 11.76 -19.16
C LYS A 56 4.65 11.11 -20.19
N ASN A 57 5.27 10.45 -21.17
CA ASN A 57 4.55 9.61 -22.12
C ASN A 57 3.74 8.52 -21.37
N ASN A 58 2.50 8.29 -21.80
CA ASN A 58 1.51 7.40 -21.18
C ASN A 58 1.02 7.83 -19.79
N SER A 59 1.30 9.07 -19.37
CA SER A 59 0.67 9.66 -18.19
C SER A 59 -0.74 10.14 -18.51
N VAL A 60 -1.62 10.07 -17.51
CA VAL A 60 -3.00 10.57 -17.60
C VAL A 60 -3.24 11.45 -16.38
N LEU A 61 -3.49 12.74 -16.60
CA LEU A 61 -3.93 13.64 -15.54
C LEU A 61 -5.44 13.49 -15.34
N MET A 62 -5.84 13.06 -14.14
CA MET A 62 -7.24 13.00 -13.74
C MET A 62 -7.70 14.37 -13.20
N SER A 63 -7.94 15.33 -14.10
CA SER A 63 -8.29 16.72 -13.72
C SER A 63 -9.68 16.89 -13.09
N ASN A 64 -10.49 15.84 -13.08
CA ASN A 64 -11.83 15.80 -12.48
C ASN A 64 -11.93 14.69 -11.42
N TYR A 65 -10.91 14.60 -10.57
CA TYR A 65 -10.83 13.64 -9.47
C TYR A 65 -11.04 14.35 -8.13
N PHE A 66 -11.96 13.85 -7.31
CA PHE A 66 -12.35 14.45 -6.03
C PHE A 66 -12.26 13.43 -4.91
N GLY A 67 -12.08 13.93 -3.69
CA GLY A 67 -12.32 13.12 -2.49
C GLY A 67 -13.77 12.67 -2.42
N VAL A 68 -14.00 11.55 -1.72
CA VAL A 68 -15.33 10.99 -1.45
C VAL A 68 -16.03 11.78 -0.34
N ALA A 69 -15.30 12.24 0.67
CA ALA A 69 -15.85 13.03 1.78
C ALA A 69 -14.77 13.89 2.45
N HIS A 70 -15.18 14.68 3.45
CA HIS A 70 -14.31 15.28 4.45
C HIS A 70 -14.77 14.86 5.84
N PRO A 71 -13.87 14.51 6.77
CA PRO A 71 -12.40 14.68 6.75
C PRO A 71 -11.64 13.55 6.01
N SER A 72 -10.33 13.35 6.28
CA SER A 72 -9.43 12.52 5.47
C SER A 72 -9.74 11.02 5.53
N GLN A 73 -10.02 10.47 6.71
CA GLN A 73 -10.19 9.04 6.99
C GLN A 73 -11.24 8.33 6.12
N PRO A 74 -12.45 8.90 5.88
CA PRO A 74 -13.41 8.32 4.95
C PRO A 74 -12.86 8.09 3.53
N ASN A 75 -11.93 8.92 3.06
CA ASN A 75 -11.29 8.75 1.74
C ASN A 75 -10.34 7.55 1.71
N TYR A 76 -9.58 7.34 2.79
CA TYR A 76 -8.69 6.19 2.91
C TYR A 76 -9.47 4.88 2.94
N ILE A 77 -10.56 4.84 3.70
CA ILE A 77 -11.47 3.69 3.76
C ILE A 77 -12.05 3.42 2.37
N ALA A 78 -12.65 4.43 1.73
CA ALA A 78 -13.25 4.28 0.41
C ALA A 78 -12.26 3.82 -0.67
N SER A 79 -10.97 4.16 -0.54
CA SER A 79 -9.94 3.76 -1.51
C SER A 79 -9.69 2.25 -1.58
N ILE A 80 -9.96 1.51 -0.50
CA ILE A 80 -9.78 0.05 -0.43
C ILE A 80 -11.09 -0.71 -0.22
N TYR A 81 -12.09 -0.10 0.41
CA TYR A 81 -13.38 -0.73 0.72
C TYR A 81 -14.43 -0.45 -0.37
N GLY A 82 -14.26 0.61 -1.16
CA GLY A 82 -15.23 1.03 -2.18
C GLY A 82 -16.45 1.78 -1.66
N ASP A 83 -16.53 1.98 -0.34
CA ASP A 83 -17.55 2.76 0.38
C ASP A 83 -16.92 3.42 1.62
N THR A 84 -17.59 4.41 2.21
CA THR A 84 -17.14 5.06 3.47
C THR A 84 -17.41 4.25 4.73
N ALA A 85 -18.18 3.16 4.63
CA ALA A 85 -18.71 2.40 5.77
C ALA A 85 -19.52 3.27 6.76
N GLY A 86 -20.02 4.42 6.31
CA GLY A 86 -20.75 5.39 7.12
C GLY A 86 -19.88 6.21 8.08
N ILE A 87 -18.56 6.12 8.00
CA ILE A 87 -17.63 6.90 8.83
C ILE A 87 -17.56 8.33 8.31
N THR A 88 -17.62 9.29 9.23
CA THR A 88 -17.69 10.73 8.93
C THR A 88 -16.64 11.57 9.68
N ASP A 89 -15.70 10.93 10.37
CA ASP A 89 -14.63 11.58 11.13
C ASP A 89 -13.28 10.84 10.95
N ASP A 90 -12.24 11.32 11.64
CA ASP A 90 -10.85 10.82 11.56
C ASP A 90 -10.47 9.87 12.70
N GLU A 91 -11.45 9.29 13.40
CA GLU A 91 -11.16 8.35 14.49
C GLU A 91 -10.74 6.96 13.96
N LEU A 92 -10.25 6.12 14.86
CA LEU A 92 -9.88 4.74 14.53
C LEU A 92 -11.11 3.82 14.55
N TYR A 93 -11.27 3.05 13.47
CA TYR A 93 -12.35 2.11 13.31
C TYR A 93 -11.85 0.76 12.83
N ASP A 94 -12.38 -0.30 13.43
CA ASP A 94 -12.36 -1.64 12.86
C ASP A 94 -13.61 -1.80 11.98
N ILE A 95 -13.40 -2.09 10.71
CA ILE A 95 -14.47 -2.21 9.71
C ILE A 95 -14.53 -3.65 9.26
N ASP A 96 -15.69 -4.27 9.44
CA ASP A 96 -15.95 -5.62 8.95
C ASP A 96 -16.28 -5.62 7.44
N GLY A 97 -15.89 -6.70 6.76
CA GLY A 97 -16.22 -6.95 5.35
C GLY A 97 -14.99 -7.23 4.49
N ILE A 98 -15.24 -7.54 3.21
CA ILE A 98 -14.19 -7.84 2.24
C ILE A 98 -13.77 -6.54 1.56
N ASN A 99 -12.49 -6.21 1.62
CA ASN A 99 -11.88 -5.06 0.95
C ASN A 99 -10.90 -5.50 -0.14
N LEU A 100 -10.30 -4.53 -0.84
CA LEU A 100 -9.32 -4.78 -1.90
C LEU A 100 -8.16 -5.67 -1.46
N VAL A 101 -7.65 -5.50 -0.24
CA VAL A 101 -6.54 -6.28 0.31
C VAL A 101 -6.92 -7.74 0.47
N ASP A 102 -8.10 -8.05 1.01
CA ASP A 102 -8.58 -9.43 1.12
C ASP A 102 -8.66 -10.12 -0.25
N LEU A 103 -9.10 -9.36 -1.28
CA LEU A 103 -9.16 -9.86 -2.66
C LEU A 103 -7.76 -10.14 -3.24
N LEU A 104 -6.76 -9.31 -2.92
CA LEU A 104 -5.37 -9.54 -3.32
C LEU A 104 -4.81 -10.79 -2.64
N GLU A 105 -5.01 -10.94 -1.33
CA GLU A 105 -4.55 -12.08 -0.54
C GLU A 105 -5.16 -13.39 -1.00
N ALA A 106 -6.47 -13.42 -1.24
CA ALA A 106 -7.18 -14.58 -1.78
C ALA A 106 -6.65 -15.03 -3.16
N LYS A 107 -5.97 -14.14 -3.89
CA LYS A 107 -5.32 -14.43 -5.18
C LYS A 107 -3.80 -14.62 -5.08
N GLY A 108 -3.23 -14.57 -3.87
CA GLY A 108 -1.79 -14.66 -3.67
C GLY A 108 -1.01 -13.47 -4.22
N VAL A 109 -1.66 -12.32 -4.44
CA VAL A 109 -1.00 -11.10 -4.90
C VAL A 109 -0.38 -10.40 -3.69
N SER A 110 0.95 -10.23 -3.71
CA SER A 110 1.67 -9.55 -2.64
C SER A 110 1.27 -8.08 -2.56
N TRP A 111 1.06 -7.56 -1.35
CA TRP A 111 0.83 -6.15 -1.10
C TRP A 111 1.65 -5.65 0.09
N LYS A 112 1.82 -4.33 0.18
CA LYS A 112 2.44 -3.69 1.34
C LYS A 112 1.96 -2.25 1.48
N GLY A 113 1.63 -1.87 2.71
CA GLY A 113 1.40 -0.48 3.09
C GLY A 113 2.62 0.13 3.77
N TYR A 114 2.87 1.41 3.50
CA TYR A 114 3.84 2.22 4.23
C TYR A 114 3.13 3.47 4.70
N PHE A 115 3.08 3.66 6.01
CA PHE A 115 2.36 4.75 6.63
C PHE A 115 3.34 5.55 7.47
N GLN A 116 3.41 6.85 7.23
CA GLN A 116 4.14 7.73 8.12
C GLN A 116 3.27 7.94 9.37
N GLN A 117 3.81 7.60 10.54
CA GLN A 117 3.21 8.03 11.81
C GLN A 117 3.43 9.53 11.98
N TYR A 118 2.39 10.22 12.45
CA TYR A 118 2.51 11.56 13.03
C TYR A 118 2.53 11.46 14.56
#